data_AF-F0EH17-F1
#
_entry.id   AF-F0EH17-F1
#
_cell.length_a   1.000
_cell.length_b   1.000
_cell.length_c   1.000
_cell.angle_alpha   90.00
_cell.angle_beta   90.00
_cell.angle_gamma   90.00
#
_symmetry.space_group_name_H-M   'P 1'
#
loop_
_entity.id
_entity.type
_entity.pdbx_description
1 polymer ?
#
loop_
_entity_poly.entity_id
_entity_poly.type
_entity_poly.pdbx_seq_one_letter_code
_entity_poly.pdbx_strand_id
1 'polypeptide(L)'
;MMYKNEWYLFFSMDDEEAIFINNSITVLGNGILNIVPSPSGVLVAYNEEGILSAENDWAHYGLVEFNIDLNRFNAVLPHHLTSTFIDLGAISTISANGDIFLIAYTDAETQIMIKCNLYSHLTEVKEIRCDATIFELRQFNDYICVFAEDSIYLFDKTMCYIKKIDISEKVGHEIYNVYSSKNNIIFETEEMYIVATMGELLNSII
;
A
#
# COMPACT_ATOMS: atom_id res chain seq x y z
N MET A 1 -20.83 10.18 -13.83
CA MET A 1 -19.88 9.52 -14.73
C MET A 1 -19.90 8.03 -14.42
N MET A 2 -20.20 7.18 -15.38
CA MET A 2 -20.00 5.74 -15.21
C MET A 2 -18.51 5.49 -15.26
N TYR A 3 -17.95 4.83 -14.24
CA TYR A 3 -16.62 4.23 -14.36
C TYR A 3 -16.65 3.34 -15.60
N LYS A 4 -15.78 3.60 -16.60
CA LYS A 4 -15.55 2.59 -17.63
C LYS A 4 -15.13 1.32 -16.89
N ASN A 5 -15.71 0.18 -17.25
CA ASN A 5 -15.30 -1.11 -16.71
C ASN A 5 -13.91 -1.43 -17.28
N GLU A 6 -12.88 -0.79 -16.75
CA GLU A 6 -11.48 -1.03 -17.10
C GLU A 6 -10.99 -2.14 -16.19
N TRP A 7 -10.74 -3.30 -16.79
CA TRP A 7 -10.19 -4.45 -16.10
C TRP A 7 -8.67 -4.35 -16.15
N TYR A 8 -8.05 -4.40 -14.98
CA TYR A 8 -6.60 -4.44 -14.82
C TYR A 8 -6.20 -5.89 -14.59
N LEU A 9 -5.30 -6.41 -15.41
CA LEU A 9 -4.66 -7.69 -15.13
C LEU A 9 -3.18 -7.44 -14.92
N PHE A 10 -2.71 -7.87 -13.75
CA PHE A 10 -1.32 -7.77 -13.34
C PHE A 10 -0.65 -9.11 -13.55
N PHE A 11 0.58 -9.09 -14.06
CA PHE A 11 1.39 -10.27 -14.25
C PHE A 11 2.82 -9.96 -13.84
N SER A 12 3.40 -10.87 -13.08
CA SER A 12 4.84 -10.94 -12.86
C SER A 12 5.43 -11.87 -13.93
N MET A 13 6.42 -11.37 -14.67
CA MET A 13 7.30 -12.14 -15.55
C MET A 13 8.68 -12.23 -14.87
N ASP A 14 9.50 -13.21 -15.28
CA ASP A 14 10.73 -13.62 -14.59
C ASP A 14 11.69 -12.48 -14.16
N ASP A 15 11.62 -11.29 -14.78
CA ASP A 15 12.38 -10.09 -14.41
C ASP A 15 11.62 -8.76 -14.59
N GLU A 16 10.30 -8.77 -14.81
CA GLU A 16 9.52 -7.55 -15.04
C GLU A 16 8.05 -7.74 -14.64
N GLU A 17 7.46 -6.72 -14.02
CA GLU A 17 6.03 -6.67 -13.74
C GLU A 17 5.32 -5.83 -14.80
N ALA A 18 4.10 -6.22 -15.17
CA ALA A 18 3.35 -5.56 -16.22
C ALA A 18 1.86 -5.45 -15.87
N ILE A 19 1.22 -4.39 -16.40
CA ILE A 19 -0.22 -4.20 -16.32
C ILE A 19 -0.84 -4.21 -17.71
N PHE A 20 -1.92 -4.99 -17.85
CA PHE A 20 -2.75 -4.95 -19.04
C PHE A 20 -3.95 -4.05 -18.82
N ILE A 21 -4.12 -3.08 -19.72
CA ILE A 21 -5.17 -2.06 -19.67
C ILE A 21 -5.75 -1.89 -21.06
N ASN A 22 -7.06 -2.11 -21.22
CA ASN A 22 -7.81 -1.81 -22.47
C ASN A 22 -7.12 -2.32 -23.76
N ASN A 23 -6.55 -3.53 -23.74
CA ASN A 23 -5.81 -4.17 -24.85
C ASN A 23 -4.36 -3.71 -25.08
N SER A 24 -3.77 -2.94 -24.15
CA SER A 24 -2.34 -2.62 -24.13
C SER A 24 -1.67 -3.26 -22.93
N ILE A 25 -0.44 -3.74 -23.11
CA ILE A 25 0.45 -4.14 -22.02
C ILE A 25 1.41 -2.99 -21.78
N THR A 26 1.47 -2.48 -20.55
CA THR A 26 2.48 -1.54 -20.10
C THR A 26 3.41 -2.28 -19.16
N VAL A 27 4.69 -2.36 -19.51
CA VAL A 27 5.74 -2.88 -18.63
C VAL A 27 6.00 -1.84 -17.55
N LEU A 28 5.91 -2.26 -16.30
CA LEU A 28 6.08 -1.45 -15.09
C LEU A 28 7.47 -1.64 -14.45
N GLY A 29 8.26 -2.61 -14.90
CA GLY A 29 9.60 -2.87 -14.36
C GLY A 29 9.54 -3.69 -13.08
N ASN A 30 10.60 -3.64 -12.27
CA ASN A 30 10.70 -4.39 -11.01
C ASN A 30 10.39 -3.55 -9.79
N GLY A 31 10.23 -4.22 -8.64
CA GLY A 31 10.12 -3.61 -7.31
C GLY A 31 8.77 -2.98 -7.03
N ILE A 32 7.69 -3.44 -7.68
CA ILE A 32 6.34 -3.00 -7.34
C ILE A 32 5.91 -3.68 -6.06
N LEU A 33 5.59 -2.86 -5.07
CA LEU A 33 5.00 -3.31 -3.82
C LEU A 33 3.52 -3.60 -3.98
N ASN A 34 2.82 -2.70 -4.68
CA ASN A 34 1.38 -2.78 -4.80
C ASN A 34 0.85 -1.93 -5.96
N ILE A 35 -0.34 -2.31 -6.43
CA ILE A 35 -1.08 -1.65 -7.48
C ILE A 35 -2.50 -1.37 -7.00
N VAL A 36 -2.87 -0.09 -6.97
CA VAL A 36 -4.17 0.36 -6.47
C VAL A 36 -4.93 1.09 -7.58
N PRO A 37 -6.15 0.65 -7.95
CA PRO A 37 -6.95 1.38 -8.93
C PRO A 37 -7.24 2.82 -8.50
N SER A 38 -7.12 3.77 -9.43
CA SER A 38 -7.39 5.19 -9.22
C SER A 38 -8.51 5.71 -10.12
N PRO A 39 -9.10 6.89 -9.84
CA PRO A 39 -10.11 7.49 -10.71
C PRO A 39 -9.61 7.77 -12.15
N SER A 40 -8.31 8.02 -12.31
CA SER A 40 -7.65 8.38 -13.59
C SER A 40 -6.85 7.24 -14.22
N GLY A 41 -6.73 6.12 -13.51
CA GLY A 41 -6.02 4.94 -13.96
C GLY A 41 -5.59 4.07 -12.80
N VAL A 42 -4.28 4.02 -12.54
CA VAL A 42 -3.71 3.08 -11.58
C VAL A 42 -2.55 3.73 -10.82
N LEU A 43 -2.57 3.61 -9.50
CA LEU A 43 -1.43 3.91 -8.64
C LEU A 43 -0.50 2.70 -8.58
N VAL A 44 0.79 2.95 -8.72
CA VAL A 44 1.84 1.95 -8.60
C VAL A 44 2.80 2.42 -7.51
N ALA A 45 2.93 1.60 -6.47
CA ALA A 45 3.87 1.82 -5.38
C ALA A 45 5.13 0.99 -5.62
N TYR A 46 6.29 1.62 -5.55
CA TYR A 46 7.60 1.01 -5.72
C TYR A 46 8.36 1.02 -4.39
N ASN A 47 9.14 -0.03 -4.16
CA ASN A 47 10.18 -0.06 -3.13
C ASN A 47 11.46 0.63 -3.63
N GLU A 48 12.46 0.71 -2.76
CA GLU A 48 13.77 1.30 -3.09
C GLU A 48 14.52 0.56 -4.22
N GLU A 49 14.23 -0.73 -4.42
CA GLU A 49 14.85 -1.58 -5.45
C GLU A 49 14.13 -1.46 -6.81
N GLY A 50 13.04 -0.70 -6.89
CA GLY A 50 12.26 -0.55 -8.10
C GLY A 50 13.10 0.05 -9.22
N ILE A 51 13.23 -0.67 -10.34
CA ILE A 51 13.87 -0.13 -11.55
C ILE A 51 12.87 -0.30 -12.68
N LEU A 52 12.40 0.84 -13.19
CA LEU A 52 11.83 0.91 -14.53
C LEU A 52 12.99 0.89 -15.53
N SER A 53 12.77 0.23 -16.68
CA SER A 53 13.71 0.20 -17.81
C SER A 53 14.40 1.55 -18.01
N ALA A 54 15.72 1.52 -18.29
CA ALA A 54 16.74 2.57 -18.23
C ALA A 54 16.44 4.02 -18.72
N GLU A 55 15.23 4.34 -19.17
CA GLU A 55 14.83 5.66 -19.66
C GLU A 55 14.15 6.54 -18.61
N ASN A 56 13.58 6.02 -17.52
CA ASN A 56 13.08 6.84 -16.41
C ASN A 56 13.11 6.08 -15.07
N ASP A 57 13.97 6.52 -14.15
CA ASP A 57 13.92 6.13 -12.74
C ASP A 57 12.65 6.76 -12.14
N TRP A 58 11.62 5.98 -11.81
CA TRP A 58 10.44 6.49 -11.10
C TRP A 58 10.34 5.96 -9.68
N ALA A 59 11.19 5.00 -9.31
CA ALA A 59 11.20 4.43 -7.96
C ALA A 59 11.61 5.46 -6.92
N HIS A 60 12.43 6.45 -7.29
CA HIS A 60 12.74 7.58 -6.41
C HIS A 60 11.52 8.46 -6.04
N TYR A 61 10.36 8.27 -6.67
CA TYR A 61 9.12 8.92 -6.26
C TYR A 61 8.33 8.07 -5.25
N GLY A 62 8.62 6.78 -5.14
CA GLY A 62 7.87 5.78 -4.37
C GLY A 62 6.48 5.51 -4.94
N LEU A 63 5.63 6.54 -5.06
CA LEU A 63 4.26 6.44 -5.55
C LEU A 63 4.07 7.24 -6.84
N VAL A 64 3.67 6.54 -7.90
CA VAL A 64 3.31 7.14 -9.18
C VAL A 64 1.90 6.74 -9.61
N GLU A 65 1.25 7.61 -10.38
CA GLU A 65 0.00 7.32 -11.05
C GLU A 65 0.27 7.13 -12.54
N PHE A 66 -0.09 5.96 -13.05
CA PHE A 66 -0.21 5.74 -14.48
C PHE A 66 -1.58 6.23 -14.96
N ASN A 67 -1.57 7.34 -15.69
CA ASN A 67 -2.75 7.87 -16.36
C ASN A 67 -2.96 7.16 -17.69
N ILE A 68 -4.05 6.41 -17.79
CA ILE A 68 -4.35 5.55 -18.95
C ILE A 68 -4.71 6.38 -20.18
N ASP A 69 -5.47 7.46 -19.99
CA ASP A 69 -5.92 8.31 -21.09
C ASP A 69 -4.73 9.04 -21.76
N LEU A 70 -3.73 9.40 -20.97
CA LEU A 70 -2.54 10.10 -21.43
C LEU A 70 -1.37 9.17 -21.76
N ASN A 71 -1.46 7.90 -21.38
CA ASN A 71 -0.37 6.91 -21.43
C ASN A 71 0.93 7.44 -20.81
N ARG A 72 0.83 8.00 -19.59
CA ARG A 72 1.94 8.68 -18.90
C ARG A 72 1.93 8.42 -17.40
N PHE A 73 3.12 8.38 -16.82
CA PHE A 73 3.32 8.40 -15.38
C PHE A 73 3.37 9.83 -14.84
N ASN A 74 2.77 10.03 -13.67
CA ASN A 74 2.89 11.25 -12.89
C ASN A 74 3.33 10.88 -11.46
N ALA A 75 4.27 11.64 -10.91
CA ALA A 75 4.58 11.55 -9.48
C ALA A 75 3.36 12.01 -8.67
N VAL A 76 2.98 11.23 -7.66
CA VAL A 76 1.86 11.56 -6.78
C VAL A 76 2.34 12.36 -5.58
N LEU A 77 3.49 11.97 -5.03
CA LEU A 77 4.07 12.61 -3.86
C LEU A 77 4.93 13.82 -4.27
N PRO A 78 4.87 14.93 -3.51
CA PRO A 78 5.77 16.05 -3.68
C PRO A 78 7.23 15.63 -3.58
N HIS A 79 8.08 16.13 -4.49
CA HIS A 79 9.49 15.73 -4.56
C HIS A 79 10.26 15.92 -3.24
N HIS A 80 9.95 16.96 -2.45
CA HIS A 80 10.61 17.18 -1.16
C HIS A 80 10.31 16.08 -0.13
N LEU A 81 9.18 15.38 -0.26
CA LEU A 81 8.88 14.21 0.58
C LEU A 81 9.66 12.99 0.09
N THR A 82 9.71 12.78 -1.22
CA THR A 82 10.39 11.61 -1.81
C THR A 82 11.91 11.67 -1.65
N SER A 83 12.49 12.85 -1.46
CA SER A 83 13.90 13.00 -1.06
C SER A 83 14.16 12.71 0.42
N THR A 84 13.12 12.41 1.21
CA THR A 84 13.21 12.23 2.68
C THR A 84 12.98 10.78 3.11
N PHE A 85 12.33 9.96 2.27
CA PHE A 85 12.12 8.54 2.52
C PHE A 85 12.88 7.71 1.50
N ILE A 86 13.42 6.58 1.97
CA ILE A 86 14.21 5.65 1.16
C ILE A 86 13.33 4.58 0.57
N ASP A 87 12.36 4.10 1.35
CA ASP A 87 11.60 2.91 0.99
C ASP A 87 10.13 3.08 1.37
N LEU A 88 9.25 2.65 0.46
CA LEU A 88 7.83 2.49 0.78
C LEU A 88 7.64 1.09 1.35
N GLY A 89 7.01 0.98 2.52
CA GLY A 89 6.70 -0.32 3.12
C GLY A 89 5.33 -0.84 2.72
N ALA A 90 4.32 0.05 2.67
CA ALA A 90 2.94 -0.36 2.41
C ALA A 90 2.08 0.81 1.94
N ILE A 91 0.98 0.48 1.25
CA ILE A 91 0.01 1.44 0.73
C ILE A 91 -1.42 0.93 0.90
N SER A 92 -2.33 1.82 1.28
CA SER A 92 -3.75 1.50 1.41
C SER A 92 -4.52 1.69 0.10
N THR A 93 -5.72 1.11 0.01
CA THR A 93 -6.71 1.47 -1.01
C THR A 93 -7.13 2.95 -0.92
N ILE A 94 -7.60 3.53 -2.03
CA ILE A 94 -8.14 4.90 -2.05
C ILE A 94 -9.49 4.94 -1.33
N SER A 95 -9.64 5.87 -0.38
CA SER A 95 -10.89 6.11 0.32
C SER A 95 -11.94 6.81 -0.57
N ALA A 96 -13.18 6.87 -0.11
CA ALA A 96 -14.25 7.58 -0.82
C ALA A 96 -13.96 9.09 -1.02
N ASN A 97 -13.20 9.72 -0.12
CA ASN A 97 -12.79 11.12 -0.22
C ASN A 97 -11.45 11.33 -0.94
N GLY A 98 -10.86 10.27 -1.51
CA GLY A 98 -9.60 10.34 -2.26
C GLY A 98 -8.35 10.31 -1.37
N ASP A 99 -8.48 9.99 -0.09
CA ASP A 99 -7.33 9.81 0.80
C ASP A 99 -6.69 8.44 0.56
N ILE A 100 -5.37 8.46 0.48
CA ILE A 100 -4.51 7.29 0.51
C ILE A 100 -3.52 7.44 1.67
N PHE A 101 -3.26 6.33 2.35
CA PHE A 101 -2.23 6.25 3.37
C PHE A 101 -1.09 5.40 2.85
N LEU A 102 0.12 5.79 3.20
CA LEU A 102 1.35 5.07 2.93
C LEU A 102 2.15 4.94 4.22
N ILE A 103 2.92 3.87 4.32
CA ILE A 103 4.00 3.75 5.28
C ILE A 103 5.31 3.77 4.50
N ALA A 104 6.25 4.58 4.98
CA ALA A 104 7.58 4.70 4.42
C ALA A 104 8.63 4.70 5.53
N TYR A 105 9.86 4.38 5.17
CA TYR A 105 11.02 4.42 6.05
C TYR A 105 11.95 5.54 5.59
N THR A 106 12.50 6.29 6.54
CA THR A 106 13.52 7.32 6.25
C THR A 106 14.93 6.75 6.34
N ASP A 107 15.93 7.51 5.90
CA ASP A 107 17.36 7.18 6.03
C ASP A 107 17.80 6.82 7.47
N ALA A 108 17.05 7.30 8.47
CA ALA A 108 17.31 7.04 9.88
C ALA A 108 16.55 5.80 10.41
N GLU A 109 16.01 4.96 9.51
CA GLU A 109 15.12 3.84 9.80
C GLU A 109 13.85 4.25 10.58
N THR A 110 13.50 5.55 10.53
CA THR A 110 12.29 6.06 11.16
C THR A 110 11.09 5.72 10.29
N GLN A 111 10.09 5.07 10.89
CA GLN A 111 8.81 4.82 10.24
C GLN A 111 7.96 6.08 10.20
N ILE A 112 7.44 6.42 9.03
CA ILE A 112 6.50 7.51 8.84
C ILE A 112 5.22 7.00 8.18
N MET A 113 4.09 7.59 8.57
CA MET A 113 2.83 7.48 7.84
C MET A 113 2.61 8.76 7.04
N ILE A 114 2.32 8.60 5.75
CA ILE A 114 1.99 9.69 4.83
C ILE A 114 0.51 9.55 4.48
N LYS A 115 -0.25 10.62 4.70
CA LYS A 115 -1.60 10.76 4.16
C LYS A 115 -1.53 11.69 2.96
N CYS A 116 -1.98 11.22 1.80
CA CYS A 116 -2.10 12.02 0.59
C CYS A 116 -3.55 12.04 0.12
N ASN A 117 -4.08 13.20 -0.22
CA ASN A 117 -5.39 13.30 -0.86
C ASN A 117 -5.21 13.51 -2.37
N LEU A 118 -5.65 12.56 -3.19
CA LEU A 118 -5.42 12.58 -4.64
C LEU A 118 -6.18 13.68 -5.38
N TYR A 119 -7.25 14.24 -4.80
CA TYR A 119 -8.04 15.30 -5.43
C TYR A 119 -7.51 16.70 -5.13
N SER A 120 -7.02 16.91 -3.91
CA SER A 120 -6.49 18.21 -3.46
C SER A 120 -4.97 18.28 -3.47
N HIS A 121 -4.29 17.14 -3.66
CA HIS A 121 -2.84 16.97 -3.56
C HIS A 121 -2.24 17.41 -2.21
N LEU A 122 -3.07 17.51 -1.17
CA LEU A 122 -2.62 17.80 0.18
C LEU A 122 -1.96 16.57 0.77
N THR A 123 -0.80 16.79 1.41
CA THR A 123 -0.02 15.75 2.07
C THR A 123 0.21 16.09 3.53
N GLU A 124 0.00 15.12 4.41
CA GLU A 124 0.33 15.17 5.82
C GLU A 124 1.29 14.02 6.14
N VAL A 125 2.26 14.26 7.02
CA VAL A 125 3.25 13.25 7.43
C VAL A 125 3.32 13.20 8.95
N LYS A 126 3.36 11.99 9.51
CA LYS A 126 3.62 11.77 10.94
C LYS A 126 4.62 10.64 11.12
N GLU A 127 5.53 10.82 12.07
CA GLU A 127 6.30 9.69 12.61
C GLU A 127 5.35 8.72 13.31
N ILE A 128 5.52 7.44 13.02
CA ILE A 128 4.85 6.33 13.68
C ILE A 128 5.90 5.36 14.23
N ARG A 129 5.48 4.46 15.12
CA ARG A 129 6.35 3.41 15.64
C ARG A 129 5.57 2.10 15.72
N CYS A 130 5.90 1.18 14.82
CA CYS A 130 5.50 -0.21 14.88
C CYS A 130 6.77 -1.02 15.16
N ASP A 131 6.78 -1.79 16.25
CA ASP A 131 7.93 -2.58 16.70
C ASP A 131 8.03 -3.94 15.98
N ALA A 132 7.60 -4.01 14.71
CA ALA A 132 7.58 -5.23 13.90
C ALA A 132 7.60 -4.91 12.39
N THR A 133 7.94 -5.90 11.58
CA THR A 133 7.89 -5.82 10.11
C THR A 133 6.45 -5.61 9.65
N ILE A 134 6.24 -4.62 8.77
CA ILE A 134 4.91 -4.27 8.25
C ILE A 134 4.67 -5.01 6.96
N PHE A 135 3.56 -5.74 6.90
CA PHE A 135 3.16 -6.50 5.72
C PHE A 135 2.08 -5.81 4.91
N GLU A 136 1.13 -5.16 5.59
CA GLU A 136 -0.02 -4.58 4.91
C GLU A 136 -0.54 -3.32 5.59
N LEU A 137 -1.11 -2.42 4.79
CA LEU A 137 -1.77 -1.22 5.25
C LEU A 137 -3.19 -1.17 4.70
N ARG A 138 -4.17 -1.08 5.61
CA ARG A 138 -5.57 -1.16 5.22
C ARG A 138 -6.43 -0.13 5.94
N GLN A 139 -7.34 0.48 5.20
CA GLN A 139 -8.42 1.27 5.81
C GLN A 139 -9.61 0.37 6.13
N PHE A 140 -10.11 0.45 7.36
CA PHE A 140 -11.32 -0.25 7.80
C PHE A 140 -12.17 0.66 8.68
N ASN A 141 -13.36 1.01 8.21
CA ASN A 141 -14.24 2.02 8.82
C ASN A 141 -13.51 3.36 9.05
N ASP A 142 -13.34 3.75 10.32
CA ASP A 142 -12.65 4.98 10.72
C ASP A 142 -11.19 4.76 11.13
N TYR A 143 -10.69 3.54 10.94
CA TYR A 143 -9.35 3.14 11.33
C TYR A 143 -8.45 2.88 10.14
N ILE A 144 -7.17 3.19 10.35
CA ILE A 144 -6.06 2.73 9.53
C ILE A 144 -5.42 1.58 10.31
N CYS A 145 -5.46 0.40 9.72
CA CYS A 145 -4.93 -0.84 10.28
C CYS A 145 -3.59 -1.12 9.62
N VAL A 146 -2.53 -1.20 10.41
CA VAL A 146 -1.20 -1.63 9.98
C VAL A 146 -1.03 -3.06 10.44
N PHE A 147 -0.96 -3.99 9.49
CA PHE A 147 -0.70 -5.40 9.74
C PHE A 147 0.80 -5.63 9.77
N ALA A 148 1.26 -6.17 10.88
CA ALA A 148 2.65 -6.56 11.10
C ALA A 148 2.68 -7.98 11.67
N GLU A 149 3.85 -8.63 11.64
CA GLU A 149 4.16 -9.96 12.19
C GLU A 149 3.07 -10.60 13.04
N ASP A 150 2.97 -10.25 14.31
CA ASP A 150 2.01 -10.83 15.27
C ASP A 150 0.93 -9.83 15.72
N SER A 151 0.83 -8.69 15.04
CA SER A 151 0.18 -7.51 15.60
C SER A 151 -0.54 -6.66 14.55
N ILE A 152 -1.66 -6.07 14.97
CA ILE A 152 -2.36 -5.03 14.21
C ILE A 152 -2.26 -3.72 14.99
N TYR A 153 -1.61 -2.71 14.39
CA TYR A 153 -1.59 -1.36 14.94
C TYR A 153 -2.75 -0.55 14.35
N LEU A 154 -3.56 0.04 15.22
CA LEU A 154 -4.66 0.90 14.83
C LEU A 154 -4.27 2.36 14.97
N PHE A 155 -4.54 3.11 13.92
CA PHE A 155 -4.45 4.56 13.88
C PHE A 155 -5.80 5.14 13.48
N ASP A 156 -6.09 6.37 13.90
CA ASP A 156 -7.23 7.13 13.39
C ASP A 156 -6.89 7.79 12.03
N LYS A 157 -7.89 8.41 11.38
CA LYS A 157 -7.72 9.15 10.10
C LYS A 157 -6.79 10.38 10.20
N THR A 158 -6.40 10.79 11.40
CA THR A 158 -5.39 11.82 11.64
C THR A 158 -3.99 11.21 11.85
N MET A 159 -3.84 9.90 11.63
CA MET A 159 -2.61 9.13 11.82
C MET A 159 -2.13 9.11 13.27
N CYS A 160 -3.03 9.30 14.25
CA CYS A 160 -2.69 9.12 15.66
C CYS A 160 -2.84 7.66 16.05
N TYR A 161 -1.83 7.11 16.73
CA TYR A 161 -1.87 5.75 17.27
C TYR A 161 -2.98 5.63 18.32
N ILE A 162 -3.78 4.58 18.20
CA ILE A 162 -4.87 4.24 19.12
C ILE A 162 -4.43 3.10 20.02
N LYS A 163 -4.10 1.94 19.42
CA LYS A 163 -3.67 0.74 20.13
C LYS A 163 -3.05 -0.31 19.21
N LYS A 164 -2.30 -1.22 19.82
CA LYS A 164 -1.77 -2.46 19.24
C LYS A 164 -2.67 -3.61 19.68
N ILE A 165 -2.98 -4.50 18.76
CA ILE A 165 -3.78 -5.71 18.99
C ILE A 165 -2.88 -6.89 18.69
N ASP A 166 -2.60 -7.68 19.71
CA ASP A 166 -1.92 -8.96 19.55
C ASP A 166 -2.87 -9.97 18.89
N ILE A 167 -2.42 -10.59 17.80
CA ILE A 167 -3.14 -11.64 17.07
C ILE A 167 -2.42 -12.98 17.11
N SER A 168 -1.30 -13.09 17.84
CA SER A 168 -0.50 -14.31 17.95
C SER A 168 -1.32 -15.52 18.39
N GLU A 169 -2.20 -15.38 19.39
CA GLU A 169 -3.07 -16.49 19.84
C GLU A 169 -4.15 -16.86 18.81
N LYS A 170 -4.60 -15.90 17.99
CA LYS A 170 -5.63 -16.15 16.96
C LYS A 170 -5.05 -16.84 15.73
N VAL A 171 -3.84 -16.44 15.34
CA VAL A 171 -3.14 -16.99 14.19
C VAL A 171 -2.45 -18.29 14.59
N GLY A 172 -1.76 -18.33 15.73
CA GLY A 172 -1.10 -19.52 16.28
C GLY A 172 0.21 -19.90 15.57
N HIS A 173 0.64 -19.12 14.58
CA HIS A 173 1.78 -19.39 13.71
C HIS A 173 2.53 -18.09 13.40
N GLU A 174 3.81 -18.21 13.05
CA GLU A 174 4.60 -17.10 12.51
C GLU A 174 4.04 -16.67 11.15
N ILE A 175 3.87 -15.36 10.97
CA ILE A 175 3.32 -14.77 9.75
C ILE A 175 4.47 -14.26 8.88
N TYR A 176 4.52 -14.72 7.62
CA TYR A 176 5.48 -14.25 6.63
C TYR A 176 4.92 -13.18 5.70
N ASN A 177 3.60 -13.21 5.49
CA ASN A 177 2.94 -12.21 4.66
C ASN A 177 1.45 -12.07 5.02
N VAL A 178 0.87 -10.93 4.66
CA VAL A 178 -0.55 -10.65 4.82
C VAL A 178 -1.11 -10.16 3.51
N TYR A 179 -2.16 -10.84 3.04
CA TYR A 179 -2.91 -10.43 1.87
C TYR A 179 -4.32 -10.04 2.29
N SER A 180 -4.88 -9.01 1.68
CA SER A 180 -6.26 -8.64 1.91
C SER A 180 -7.14 -8.66 0.68
N SER A 181 -8.38 -9.00 0.94
CA SER A 181 -9.51 -8.76 0.04
C SER A 181 -10.53 -7.86 0.73
N LYS A 182 -11.60 -7.52 0.02
CA LYS A 182 -12.65 -6.62 0.53
C LYS A 182 -13.18 -6.98 1.92
N ASN A 183 -13.27 -8.25 2.28
CA ASN A 183 -13.77 -8.68 3.60
C ASN A 183 -12.81 -9.55 4.40
N ASN A 184 -11.86 -10.21 3.72
CA ASN A 184 -10.98 -11.19 4.35
C ASN A 184 -9.55 -10.64 4.45
N ILE A 185 -8.86 -11.10 5.49
CA ILE A 185 -7.42 -11.04 5.67
C ILE A 185 -6.93 -12.48 5.59
N ILE A 186 -5.86 -12.70 4.82
CA ILE A 186 -5.23 -13.99 4.62
C ILE A 186 -3.82 -13.85 5.17
N PHE A 187 -3.52 -14.60 6.22
CA PHE A 187 -2.18 -14.71 6.79
C PHE A 187 -1.48 -15.89 6.14
N GLU A 188 -0.31 -15.64 5.57
CA GLU A 188 0.58 -16.68 5.07
C GLU A 188 1.57 -17.08 6.15
N THR A 189 1.64 -18.39 6.40
CA THR A 189 2.57 -19.02 7.33
C THR A 189 3.37 -20.08 6.58
N GLU A 190 4.39 -20.66 7.22
CA GLU A 190 5.20 -21.73 6.60
C GLU A 190 4.33 -22.96 6.27
N GLU A 191 3.30 -23.20 7.09
CA GLU A 191 2.52 -24.43 7.05
C GLU A 191 1.19 -24.28 6.30
N MET A 192 0.56 -23.10 6.35
CA MET A 192 -0.78 -22.90 5.81
C MET A 192 -1.18 -21.44 5.57
N TYR A 193 -2.30 -21.25 4.88
CA TYR A 193 -2.98 -19.97 4.79
C TYR A 193 -4.14 -19.91 5.78
N ILE A 194 -4.14 -18.89 6.64
CA ILE A 194 -5.19 -18.68 7.64
C ILE A 194 -6.06 -17.51 7.19
N VAL A 195 -7.37 -17.75 7.07
CA VAL A 195 -8.33 -16.73 6.65
C VAL A 195 -9.10 -16.22 7.86
N ALA A 196 -9.09 -14.90 8.07
CA ALA A 196 -9.89 -14.23 9.08
C ALA A 196 -10.65 -13.05 8.47
N THR A 197 -11.68 -12.57 9.14
CA THR A 197 -12.35 -11.32 8.78
C THR A 197 -11.86 -10.16 9.64
N MET A 198 -11.89 -8.94 9.10
CA MET A 198 -11.61 -7.74 9.90
C MET A 198 -12.49 -7.65 11.14
N GLY A 199 -13.77 -8.04 11.03
CA GLY A 199 -14.68 -8.08 12.16
C GLY A 199 -14.18 -9.02 13.25
N GLU A 200 -13.79 -10.26 12.92
CA GLU A 200 -13.26 -11.22 13.89
C GLU A 200 -11.97 -10.74 14.56
N LEU A 201 -11.08 -10.11 13.79
CA LEU A 201 -9.82 -9.59 14.30
C LEU A 201 -10.06 -8.41 15.25
N LEU A 202 -10.95 -7.49 14.87
CA LEU A 202 -11.25 -6.27 15.62
C LEU A 202 -12.43 -6.38 16.61
N ASN A 203 -13.07 -7.54 16.73
CA ASN A 203 -14.18 -7.74 17.69
C ASN A 203 -13.73 -7.64 19.16
N SER A 204 -12.42 -7.58 19.45
CA SER A 204 -11.87 -7.27 20.78
C SER A 204 -11.79 -5.75 21.08
N ILE A 205 -12.38 -4.91 20.23
CA ILE A 205 -12.23 -3.44 20.26
C ILE A 205 -13.56 -2.72 20.47
N ILE A 206 -14.68 -3.34 20.09
CA ILE A 206 -16.03 -2.79 20.17
C ILE A 206 -16.76 -3.41 21.37
#